data_AF-A0A6N8BCT4-F1
#
_entry.id   AF-A0A6N8BCT4-F1
#
_cell.length_a   1.000
_cell.length_b   1.000
_cell.length_c   1.000
_cell.angle_alpha   90.00
_cell.angle_beta   90.00
_cell.angle_gamma   90.00
#
_symmetry.space_group_name_H-M   'P 1'
#
loop_
_entity.id
_entity.type
_entity.pdbx_description
1 polymer ?
#
loop_
_entity_poly.entity_id
_entity_poly.type
_entity_poly.pdbx_seq_one_letter_code
_entity_poly.pdbx_strand_id
1 'polypeptide(L)'
;MKTIIWDSPLLWKIGLLIVISLLSILIYKFYPFVIANWLITIPALTTLISTFLWLHKTFQPVYRFFAKAKAMLLHTQTIWNLNADFEGEKINEETFNKLRQKLLTLGNRHTILNEHEYQFDIQIEGLNILTRFGFDEGKQLNEFDFVGHINLQIIDYHAPYYSTLTRLQAEVIPLLEVISNLTGASNQTFKLGVVFEKTNPFLGLYAMRIPKSQLLEFNCVFESPSALKNISLSRVEVWKNEVNFQTRDISSLQSLINKYLALSGG
;
A
#
# COMPACT_ATOMS: atom_id res chain seq x y z
N MET A 1 9.77 37.01 11.94
CA MET A 1 8.85 36.98 13.09
C MET A 1 8.76 35.53 13.55
N LYS A 2 9.47 35.15 14.62
CA LYS A 2 9.65 33.75 15.06
C LYS A 2 8.49 33.33 15.97
N THR A 3 7.62 32.44 15.49
CA THR A 3 6.68 31.68 16.31
C THR A 3 7.41 30.46 16.89
N ILE A 4 8.11 30.65 18.01
CA ILE A 4 8.76 29.56 18.76
C ILE A 4 8.48 29.79 20.23
N ILE A 5 7.30 29.39 20.70
CA ILE A 5 7.04 29.32 22.15
C ILE A 5 6.34 27.99 22.52
N TRP A 6 5.66 27.31 21.60
CA TRP A 6 4.83 26.16 21.94
C TRP A 6 5.56 24.83 22.22
N ASP A 7 6.84 24.70 21.82
CA ASP A 7 7.60 23.44 21.97
C ASP A 7 8.63 23.46 23.11
N SER A 8 8.56 24.41 24.06
CA SER A 8 9.48 24.36 25.19
C SER A 8 9.03 23.28 26.20
N PRO A 9 9.89 22.30 26.55
CA PRO A 9 9.55 21.25 27.52
C PRO A 9 9.24 21.83 28.91
N LEU A 10 9.63 23.08 29.18
CA LEU A 10 9.34 23.80 30.40
C LEU A 10 7.86 24.22 30.49
N LEU A 11 7.27 24.74 29.40
CA LEU A 11 5.85 25.11 29.38
C LEU A 11 4.94 23.89 29.50
N TRP A 12 5.35 22.76 28.94
CA TRP A 12 4.62 21.49 29.09
C TRP A 12 4.64 21.01 30.56
N LYS A 13 5.79 21.11 31.24
CA LYS A 13 5.90 20.80 32.68
C LYS A 13 5.05 21.73 33.54
N ILE A 14 5.06 23.04 33.27
CA ILE A 14 4.25 24.03 34.00
C ILE A 14 2.75 23.77 33.77
N GLY A 15 2.34 23.53 32.52
CA GLY A 15 0.96 23.19 32.19
C GLY A 15 0.48 21.93 32.90
N LEU A 16 1.32 20.89 32.94
CA LEU A 16 1.01 19.64 33.65
C LEU A 16 0.89 19.86 35.16
N LEU A 17 1.74 20.71 35.75
CA LEU A 17 1.68 21.07 37.17
C LEU A 17 0.36 21.81 37.49
N ILE A 18 -0.05 22.75 36.64
CA ILE A 18 -1.34 23.45 36.77
C ILE A 18 -2.52 22.48 36.68
N VAL A 19 -2.48 21.54 35.72
CA VAL A 19 -3.54 20.52 35.56
C VAL A 19 -3.63 19.61 36.79
N ILE A 20 -2.49 19.16 37.34
CA ILE A 20 -2.45 18.35 38.56
C ILE A 20 -3.00 19.15 39.74
N SER A 21 -2.57 20.41 39.94
CA SER A 21 -3.07 21.25 41.03
C SER A 21 -4.59 21.48 40.93
N LEU A 22 -5.10 21.74 39.72
CA LEU A 22 -6.55 21.87 39.50
C LEU A 22 -7.29 20.58 39.81
N LEU A 23 -6.78 19.42 39.35
CA LEU A 23 -7.35 18.11 39.66
C LEU A 23 -7.34 17.83 41.16
N SER A 24 -6.25 18.15 41.87
CA SER A 24 -6.16 17.97 43.33
C SER A 24 -7.18 18.83 44.08
N ILE A 25 -7.38 20.09 43.68
CA ILE A 25 -8.39 20.98 44.28
C ILE A 25 -9.80 20.44 44.01
N LEU A 26 -10.06 19.95 42.79
CA LEU A 26 -11.34 19.35 42.41
C LEU A 26 -11.62 18.09 43.24
N ILE A 27 -10.63 17.20 43.37
CA ILE A 27 -10.74 16.00 44.20
C ILE A 27 -10.99 16.38 45.66
N TYR A 28 -10.24 17.33 46.23
CA TYR A 28 -10.41 17.76 47.62
C TYR A 28 -11.81 18.32 47.89
N LYS A 29 -12.32 19.17 46.98
CA LYS A 29 -13.64 19.79 47.11
C LYS A 29 -14.79 18.78 47.00
N PHE A 30 -14.63 17.75 46.16
CA PHE A 30 -15.69 16.76 45.91
C PHE A 30 -15.48 15.43 46.66
N TYR A 31 -14.37 15.25 47.37
CA TYR A 31 -14.05 14.04 48.14
C TYR A 31 -15.13 13.62 49.15
N PRO A 32 -15.77 14.52 49.92
CA PRO A 32 -16.83 14.12 50.85
C PRO A 32 -18.04 13.52 50.11
N PHE A 33 -18.37 14.07 48.95
CA PHE A 33 -19.46 13.58 48.09
C PHE A 33 -19.11 12.23 47.45
N VAL A 34 -17.85 12.05 47.02
CA VAL A 34 -17.35 10.79 46.44
C VAL A 34 -17.35 9.66 47.47
N ILE A 35 -16.99 9.93 48.73
CA ILE A 35 -17.07 8.93 49.79
C ILE A 35 -18.53 8.61 50.14
N ALA A 36 -19.37 9.64 50.27
CA ALA A 36 -20.78 9.44 50.60
C ALA A 36 -21.54 8.62 49.54
N ASN A 37 -21.11 8.70 48.28
CA ASN A 37 -21.77 8.05 47.14
C ASN A 37 -20.85 7.08 46.38
N TRP A 38 -19.90 6.45 47.07
CA TRP A 38 -18.82 5.68 46.42
C TRP A 38 -19.33 4.58 45.48
N LEU A 39 -20.45 3.95 45.83
CA LEU A 39 -21.15 2.94 45.01
C LEU A 39 -21.63 3.46 43.66
N ILE A 40 -21.85 4.77 43.52
CA ILE A 40 -22.31 5.43 42.29
C ILE A 40 -21.13 6.08 41.56
N THR A 41 -20.25 6.78 42.31
CA THR A 41 -19.14 7.53 41.70
C THR A 41 -18.06 6.64 41.10
N ILE A 42 -17.75 5.48 41.69
CA ILE A 42 -16.75 4.57 41.11
C ILE A 42 -17.25 4.00 39.78
N PRO A 43 -18.46 3.42 39.66
CA PRO A 43 -18.99 2.98 38.36
C PRO A 43 -19.12 4.10 37.33
N ALA A 44 -19.50 5.31 37.73
CA ALA A 44 -19.57 6.44 36.82
C ALA A 44 -18.18 6.80 36.24
N LEU A 45 -17.15 6.80 37.08
CA LEU A 45 -15.78 7.08 36.65
C LEU A 45 -15.23 5.97 35.74
N THR A 46 -15.45 4.70 36.09
CA THR A 46 -15.03 3.56 35.25
C THR A 46 -15.77 3.55 33.93
N THR A 47 -17.05 3.93 33.92
CA THR A 47 -17.83 4.08 32.69
C THR A 47 -17.25 5.21 31.84
N LEU A 48 -16.96 6.37 32.42
CA LEU A 48 -16.38 7.50 31.70
C LEU A 48 -15.01 7.16 31.08
N ILE A 49 -14.14 6.51 31.84
CA ILE A 49 -12.84 6.03 31.33
C ILE A 49 -13.05 4.99 30.22
N SER A 50 -13.97 4.05 30.42
CA SER A 50 -14.27 3.01 29.42
C SER A 50 -14.87 3.60 28.15
N THR A 51 -15.75 4.59 28.26
CA THR A 51 -16.30 5.34 27.13
C THR A 51 -15.20 6.09 26.42
N PHE A 52 -14.28 6.75 27.13
CA PHE A 52 -13.16 7.46 26.51
C PHE A 52 -12.21 6.50 25.78
N LEU A 53 -11.85 5.37 26.40
CA LEU A 53 -11.03 4.32 25.77
C LEU A 53 -11.73 3.71 24.56
N TRP A 54 -13.03 3.42 24.68
CA TRP A 54 -13.86 2.93 23.58
C TRP A 54 -13.93 3.95 22.44
N LEU A 55 -14.17 5.22 22.75
CA LEU A 55 -14.23 6.30 21.78
C LEU A 55 -12.89 6.46 21.05
N HIS A 56 -11.77 6.46 21.79
CA HIS A 56 -10.42 6.49 21.20
C HIS A 56 -10.16 5.29 20.28
N LYS A 57 -10.59 4.08 20.67
CA LYS A 57 -10.48 2.88 19.83
C LYS A 57 -11.37 2.97 18.58
N THR A 58 -12.57 3.52 18.71
CA THR A 58 -13.53 3.72 17.61
C THR A 58 -13.11 4.85 16.66
N PHE A 59 -12.33 5.84 17.12
CA PHE A 59 -11.90 6.97 16.31
C PHE A 59 -10.89 6.61 15.21
N GLN A 60 -10.08 5.56 15.37
CA GLN A 60 -9.10 5.15 14.36
C GLN A 60 -9.74 4.74 13.02
N PRO A 61 -10.75 3.85 12.99
CA PRO A 61 -11.54 3.56 11.79
C PRO A 61 -12.17 4.81 11.16
N VAL A 62 -12.72 5.72 11.99
CA VAL A 62 -13.36 6.96 11.54
C VAL A 62 -12.34 7.90 10.88
N TYR A 63 -11.17 8.08 11.49
CA TYR A 63 -10.09 8.86 10.91
C TYR A 63 -9.63 8.30 9.56
N ARG A 64 -9.48 6.98 9.45
CA ARG A 64 -9.14 6.30 8.18
C ARG A 64 -10.21 6.52 7.12
N PHE A 65 -11.49 6.44 7.50
CA PHE A 65 -12.60 6.74 6.61
C PHE A 65 -12.51 8.18 6.06
N PHE A 66 -12.30 9.17 6.92
CA PHE A 66 -12.15 10.56 6.47
C PHE A 66 -10.90 10.78 5.64
N ALA A 67 -9.77 10.14 5.97
CA ALA A 67 -8.56 10.19 5.16
C ALA A 67 -8.80 9.62 3.76
N LYS A 68 -9.51 8.50 3.65
CA LYS A 68 -9.90 7.87 2.38
C LYS A 68 -10.87 8.76 1.58
N ALA A 69 -11.93 9.26 2.23
CA ALA A 69 -12.88 10.15 1.59
C ALA A 69 -12.19 11.43 1.08
N LYS A 70 -11.29 12.00 1.87
CA LYS A 70 -10.48 13.15 1.46
C LYS A 70 -9.58 12.82 0.27
N ALA A 71 -8.92 11.66 0.26
CA ALA A 71 -8.08 11.23 -0.85
C ALA A 71 -8.88 11.09 -2.16
N MET A 72 -10.11 10.56 -2.07
CA MET A 72 -11.06 10.45 -3.19
C MET A 72 -11.55 11.81 -3.68
N LEU A 73 -11.96 12.69 -2.76
CA LEU A 73 -12.50 14.02 -3.07
C LEU A 73 -11.47 15.00 -3.61
N LEU A 74 -10.20 14.87 -3.20
CA LEU A 74 -9.13 15.76 -3.66
C LEU A 74 -8.58 15.39 -5.05
N HIS A 75 -9.19 14.41 -5.74
CA HIS A 75 -8.83 13.97 -7.09
C HIS A 75 -7.31 13.80 -7.26
N THR A 76 -6.67 13.13 -6.29
CA THR A 76 -5.22 12.96 -6.33
C THR A 76 -4.86 12.14 -7.57
N GLN A 77 -4.15 12.76 -8.52
CA GLN A 77 -3.64 12.06 -9.68
C GLN A 77 -2.52 11.11 -9.23
N THR A 78 -2.54 9.93 -9.83
CA THR A 78 -1.55 8.90 -9.57
C THR A 78 -0.96 8.43 -10.89
N ILE A 79 0.33 8.13 -10.84
CA ILE A 79 1.07 7.47 -11.90
C ILE A 79 1.49 6.13 -11.31
N TRP A 80 1.23 5.04 -12.01
CA TRP A 80 1.71 3.75 -11.55
C TRP A 80 2.33 2.92 -12.67
N ASN A 81 3.29 2.12 -12.25
CA ASN A 81 4.06 1.22 -13.08
C ASN A 81 4.05 -0.16 -12.43
N LEU A 82 3.85 -1.19 -13.25
CA LEU A 82 3.86 -2.58 -12.79
C LEU A 82 4.90 -3.33 -13.61
N ASN A 83 5.79 -4.04 -12.94
CA ASN A 83 6.72 -4.99 -13.52
C ASN A 83 6.41 -6.38 -12.97
N ALA A 84 6.12 -7.33 -13.85
CA ALA A 84 5.90 -8.73 -13.52
C ALA A 84 6.93 -9.58 -14.26
N ASP A 85 7.78 -10.25 -13.50
CA ASP A 85 8.82 -11.14 -14.00
C ASP A 85 8.36 -12.59 -13.80
N PHE A 86 8.37 -13.38 -14.87
CA PHE A 86 8.00 -14.79 -14.88
C PHE A 86 9.20 -15.61 -15.33
N GLU A 87 9.67 -16.53 -14.50
CA GLU A 87 10.80 -17.42 -14.79
C GLU A 87 10.36 -18.89 -14.69
N GLY A 88 10.81 -19.73 -15.63
CA GLY A 88 10.57 -21.16 -15.56
C GLY A 88 11.01 -21.95 -16.79
N GLU A 89 11.20 -23.25 -16.60
CA GLU A 89 11.62 -24.20 -17.66
C GLU A 89 10.56 -24.37 -18.77
N LYS A 90 9.28 -24.16 -18.44
CA LYS A 90 8.16 -24.24 -19.40
C LYS A 90 8.01 -22.99 -20.26
N ILE A 91 8.79 -21.96 -19.97
CA ILE A 91 8.73 -20.69 -20.70
C ILE A 91 9.64 -20.84 -21.93
N ASN A 92 9.00 -20.97 -23.10
CA ASN A 92 9.66 -21.04 -24.39
C ASN A 92 8.95 -20.11 -25.39
N GLU A 93 9.43 -20.08 -26.63
CA GLU A 93 8.87 -19.23 -27.69
C GLU A 93 7.39 -19.55 -27.98
N GLU A 94 6.98 -20.82 -27.90
CA GLU A 94 5.58 -21.22 -28.08
C GLU A 94 4.68 -20.62 -26.98
N THR A 95 5.14 -20.65 -25.73
CA THR A 95 4.46 -20.02 -24.59
C THR A 95 4.35 -18.51 -24.79
N PHE A 96 5.41 -17.85 -25.28
CA PHE A 96 5.38 -16.43 -25.61
C PHE A 96 4.39 -16.09 -26.73
N ASN A 97 4.33 -16.91 -27.78
CA ASN A 97 3.38 -16.75 -28.88
C ASN A 97 1.93 -16.95 -28.41
N LYS A 98 1.68 -17.94 -27.54
CA LYS A 98 0.36 -18.13 -26.90
C LYS A 98 -0.04 -16.93 -26.06
N LEU A 99 0.90 -16.38 -25.28
CA LEU A 99 0.68 -15.17 -24.50
C LEU A 99 0.34 -13.98 -25.41
N ARG A 100 1.10 -13.76 -26.49
CA ARG A 100 0.83 -12.72 -27.49
C ARG A 100 -0.58 -12.83 -28.05
N GLN A 101 -0.99 -14.02 -28.51
CA GLN A 101 -2.34 -14.27 -29.01
C GLN A 101 -3.40 -14.00 -27.94
N LYS A 102 -3.16 -14.41 -26.69
CA LYS A 102 -4.09 -14.13 -25.60
C LYS A 102 -4.25 -12.63 -25.35
N LEU A 103 -3.16 -11.87 -25.30
CA LEU A 103 -3.19 -10.42 -25.12
C LEU A 103 -4.00 -9.71 -26.21
N LEU A 104 -3.92 -10.17 -27.46
CA LEU A 104 -4.73 -9.63 -28.56
C LEU A 104 -6.24 -9.90 -28.39
N THR A 105 -6.60 -10.99 -27.71
CA THR A 105 -8.00 -11.30 -27.38
C THR A 105 -8.51 -10.60 -26.12
N LEU A 106 -7.63 -9.92 -25.38
CA LEU A 106 -7.99 -9.23 -24.14
C LEU A 106 -8.43 -7.80 -24.45
N GLY A 107 -9.62 -7.43 -23.98
CA GLY A 107 -10.20 -6.12 -24.16
C GLY A 107 -10.90 -5.93 -25.51
N ASN A 108 -11.78 -4.94 -25.58
CA ASN A 108 -12.55 -4.64 -26.80
C ASN A 108 -11.77 -3.75 -27.78
N ARG A 109 -10.73 -3.07 -27.30
CA ARG A 109 -9.91 -2.13 -28.07
C ARG A 109 -8.45 -2.38 -27.77
N HIS A 110 -7.70 -2.80 -28.79
CA HIS A 110 -6.26 -2.92 -28.72
C HIS A 110 -5.58 -2.21 -29.89
N THR A 111 -4.34 -1.79 -29.69
CA THR A 111 -3.48 -1.25 -30.74
C THR A 111 -2.08 -1.79 -30.52
N ILE A 112 -1.53 -2.44 -31.54
CA ILE A 112 -0.15 -2.92 -31.50
C ILE A 112 0.75 -1.69 -31.72
N LEU A 113 1.62 -1.41 -30.75
CA LEU A 113 2.55 -0.27 -30.82
C LEU A 113 3.87 -0.68 -31.47
N ASN A 114 4.37 -1.86 -31.11
CA ASN A 114 5.58 -2.42 -31.68
C ASN A 114 5.60 -3.95 -31.58
N GLU A 115 6.17 -4.61 -32.59
CA GLU A 115 6.29 -6.07 -32.65
C GLU A 115 7.67 -6.47 -33.18
N HIS A 116 8.41 -7.19 -32.36
CA HIS A 116 9.68 -7.83 -32.70
C HIS A 116 9.65 -9.31 -32.28
N GLU A 117 10.67 -10.07 -32.66
CA GLU A 117 10.76 -11.51 -32.39
C GLU A 117 10.58 -11.85 -30.90
N TYR A 118 11.23 -11.10 -30.02
CA TYR A 118 11.19 -11.33 -28.56
C TYR A 118 10.60 -10.16 -27.76
N GLN A 119 9.92 -9.23 -28.43
CA GLN A 119 9.27 -8.09 -27.79
C GLN A 119 7.90 -7.83 -28.42
N PHE A 120 6.91 -7.58 -27.57
CA PHE A 120 5.56 -7.26 -27.98
C PHE A 120 5.01 -6.12 -27.14
N ASP A 121 4.68 -5.00 -27.79
CA ASP A 121 4.11 -3.81 -27.15
C ASP A 121 2.69 -3.58 -27.66
N ILE A 122 1.74 -3.61 -26.74
CA ILE A 122 0.31 -3.50 -27.02
C ILE A 122 -0.34 -2.51 -26.07
N GLN A 123 -1.16 -1.63 -26.63
CA GLN A 123 -2.06 -0.80 -25.85
C GLN A 123 -3.43 -1.47 -25.76
N ILE A 124 -3.87 -1.84 -24.56
CA ILE A 124 -5.20 -2.43 -24.30
C ILE A 124 -5.98 -1.49 -23.39
N GLU A 125 -7.09 -0.94 -23.88
CA GLU A 125 -7.97 -0.06 -23.10
C GLU A 125 -7.25 1.10 -22.37
N GLY A 126 -6.19 1.62 -23.01
CA GLY A 126 -5.34 2.70 -22.47
C GLY A 126 -4.21 2.25 -21.53
N LEU A 127 -4.01 0.94 -21.33
CA LEU A 127 -2.84 0.37 -20.67
C LEU A 127 -1.79 0.02 -21.71
N ASN A 128 -0.60 0.60 -21.62
CA ASN A 128 0.53 0.21 -22.45
C ASN A 128 1.24 -0.96 -21.80
N ILE A 129 1.14 -2.14 -22.42
CA ILE A 129 1.69 -3.40 -21.93
C ILE A 129 2.88 -3.77 -22.83
N LEU A 130 4.07 -3.67 -22.26
CA LEU A 130 5.30 -4.11 -22.89
C LEU A 130 5.68 -5.50 -22.37
N THR A 131 5.77 -6.46 -23.28
CA THR A 131 6.18 -7.83 -22.96
C THR A 131 7.51 -8.13 -23.65
N ARG A 132 8.47 -8.66 -22.91
CA ARG A 132 9.77 -9.12 -23.44
C ARG A 132 10.01 -10.57 -23.08
N PHE A 133 10.57 -11.33 -24.00
CA PHE A 133 11.00 -12.71 -23.81
C PHE A 133 12.52 -12.81 -23.91
N GLY A 134 13.12 -13.70 -23.13
CA GLY A 134 14.55 -14.00 -23.21
C GLY A 134 14.91 -15.26 -22.44
N PHE A 135 16.18 -15.65 -22.54
CA PHE A 135 16.76 -16.75 -21.79
C PHE A 135 17.80 -16.21 -20.81
N ASP A 136 17.85 -16.78 -19.60
CA ASP A 136 18.84 -16.37 -18.60
C ASP A 136 20.20 -16.98 -18.95
N GLU A 137 21.04 -16.24 -19.68
CA GLU A 137 22.37 -16.68 -20.13
C GLU A 137 23.33 -16.98 -18.95
N GLY A 138 23.03 -16.50 -17.74
CA GLY A 138 23.90 -16.57 -16.56
C GLY A 138 23.73 -17.80 -15.67
N LYS A 139 22.71 -18.64 -15.89
CA LYS A 139 22.47 -19.87 -15.12
C LYS A 139 22.67 -21.09 -16.02
N GLN A 140 23.92 -21.33 -16.44
CA GLN A 140 24.31 -22.60 -17.07
C GLN A 140 24.25 -23.75 -16.04
N LEU A 141 23.03 -24.17 -15.71
CA LEU A 141 22.76 -25.45 -15.08
C LEU A 141 22.76 -26.51 -16.19
N ASN A 142 23.93 -26.95 -16.62
CA ASN A 142 24.11 -27.96 -17.68
C ASN A 142 23.61 -27.53 -19.08
N GLU A 143 24.16 -28.12 -20.14
CA GLU A 143 23.90 -27.78 -21.56
C GLU A 143 22.44 -27.99 -22.03
N PHE A 144 21.52 -28.38 -21.13
CA PHE A 144 20.13 -28.74 -21.47
C PHE A 144 19.06 -28.02 -20.63
N ASP A 145 19.39 -27.33 -19.52
CA ASP A 145 18.38 -26.64 -18.70
C ASP A 145 18.35 -25.13 -18.99
N PHE A 146 17.69 -24.75 -20.07
CA PHE A 146 17.41 -23.33 -20.34
C PHE A 146 16.20 -22.88 -19.51
N VAL A 147 16.38 -21.85 -18.68
CA VAL A 147 15.28 -21.19 -17.98
C VAL A 147 14.84 -19.98 -18.81
N GLY A 148 13.63 -20.05 -19.36
CA GLY A 148 13.02 -18.93 -20.06
C GLY A 148 12.50 -17.87 -19.08
N HIS A 149 12.50 -16.63 -19.54
CA HIS A 149 12.02 -15.48 -18.79
C HIS A 149 11.07 -14.63 -19.64
N ILE A 150 9.92 -14.29 -19.07
CA ILE A 150 8.98 -13.31 -19.63
C ILE A 150 8.88 -12.14 -18.64
N ASN A 151 9.20 -10.95 -19.13
CA ASN A 151 8.99 -9.69 -18.43
C ASN A 151 7.77 -8.99 -18.99
N LEU A 152 6.82 -8.65 -18.13
CA LEU A 152 5.67 -7.82 -18.46
C LEU A 152 5.76 -6.49 -17.71
N GLN A 153 5.59 -5.40 -18.44
CA GLN A 153 5.65 -4.04 -17.92
C GLN A 153 4.39 -3.27 -18.31
N ILE A 154 3.71 -2.68 -17.34
CA ILE A 154 2.76 -1.59 -17.57
C ILE A 154 3.47 -0.29 -17.21
N ILE A 155 3.58 0.60 -18.19
CA ILE A 155 4.42 1.80 -18.11
C ILE A 155 3.54 3.03 -17.94
N ASP A 156 3.86 3.84 -16.92
CA ASP A 156 3.36 5.19 -16.67
C ASP A 156 1.85 5.36 -16.89
N TYR A 157 1.05 4.52 -16.24
CA TYR A 157 -0.40 4.68 -16.33
C TYR A 157 -0.87 5.82 -15.42
N HIS A 158 -1.50 6.83 -16.04
CA HIS A 158 -2.03 8.00 -15.35
C HIS A 158 -3.52 7.86 -15.07
N ALA A 159 -3.91 7.93 -13.81
CA ALA A 159 -5.32 7.98 -13.44
C ALA A 159 -5.56 8.62 -12.06
N PRO A 160 -6.79 9.08 -11.79
CA PRO A 160 -7.21 9.42 -10.43
C PRO A 160 -7.06 8.20 -9.50
N TYR A 161 -6.66 8.46 -8.26
CA TYR A 161 -6.43 7.42 -7.25
C TYR A 161 -7.56 6.37 -7.13
N TYR A 162 -8.83 6.79 -7.17
CA TYR A 162 -9.96 5.86 -7.11
C TYR A 162 -9.97 4.91 -8.32
N SER A 163 -9.81 5.46 -9.52
CA SER A 163 -9.74 4.70 -10.76
C SER A 163 -8.54 3.75 -10.78
N THR A 164 -7.38 4.19 -10.26
CA THR A 164 -6.19 3.35 -10.08
C THR A 164 -6.50 2.11 -9.26
N LEU A 165 -7.15 2.27 -8.10
CA LEU A 165 -7.47 1.14 -7.25
C LEU A 165 -8.43 0.17 -7.94
N THR A 166 -9.50 0.69 -8.55
CA THR A 166 -10.48 -0.12 -9.27
C THR A 166 -9.81 -0.88 -10.42
N ARG A 167 -8.97 -0.21 -11.21
CA ARG A 167 -8.31 -0.80 -12.38
C ARG A 167 -7.28 -1.86 -11.99
N LEU A 168 -6.49 -1.61 -10.94
CA LEU A 168 -5.59 -2.62 -10.39
C LEU A 168 -6.35 -3.89 -9.97
N GLN A 169 -7.46 -3.74 -9.24
CA GLN A 169 -8.21 -4.87 -8.71
C GLN A 169 -9.04 -5.62 -9.77
N ALA A 170 -9.70 -4.90 -10.68
CA ALA A 170 -10.68 -5.47 -11.60
C ALA A 170 -10.07 -5.91 -12.94
N GLU A 171 -8.96 -5.30 -13.36
CA GLU A 171 -8.37 -5.54 -14.69
C GLU A 171 -6.96 -6.15 -14.56
N VAL A 172 -6.08 -5.50 -13.79
CA VAL A 172 -4.65 -5.88 -13.75
C VAL A 172 -4.40 -7.17 -12.99
N ILE A 173 -4.97 -7.35 -11.79
CA ILE A 173 -4.80 -8.58 -11.01
C ILE A 173 -5.31 -9.81 -11.79
N PRO A 174 -6.53 -9.82 -12.36
CA PRO A 174 -7.00 -10.92 -13.20
C PRO A 174 -6.12 -11.16 -14.44
N LEU A 175 -5.59 -10.10 -15.06
CA LEU A 175 -4.64 -10.23 -16.17
C LEU A 175 -3.39 -10.99 -15.73
N LEU A 176 -2.79 -10.62 -14.59
CA LEU A 176 -1.62 -11.33 -14.06
C LEU A 176 -1.91 -12.80 -13.75
N GLU A 177 -3.10 -13.12 -13.24
CA GLU A 177 -3.51 -14.51 -12.99
C GLU A 177 -3.60 -15.32 -14.30
N VAL A 178 -4.19 -14.75 -15.34
CA VAL A 178 -4.26 -15.38 -16.67
C VAL A 178 -2.85 -15.65 -17.21
N ILE A 179 -1.94 -14.68 -17.09
CA ILE A 179 -0.57 -14.80 -17.59
C ILE A 179 0.23 -15.82 -16.77
N SER A 180 0.12 -15.79 -15.45
CA SER A 180 0.70 -16.79 -14.55
C SER A 180 0.27 -18.21 -14.95
N ASN A 181 -1.03 -18.41 -15.18
CA ASN A 181 -1.58 -19.72 -15.55
C ASN A 181 -1.12 -20.19 -16.95
N LEU A 182 -0.99 -19.26 -17.90
CA LEU A 182 -0.52 -19.57 -19.26
C LEU A 182 0.98 -19.89 -19.31
N THR A 183 1.79 -19.15 -18.54
CA THR A 183 3.24 -19.32 -18.52
C THR A 183 3.67 -20.54 -17.73
N GLY A 184 2.91 -20.93 -16.71
CA GLY A 184 3.29 -22.04 -15.82
C GLY A 184 4.63 -21.80 -15.12
N ALA A 185 4.97 -20.52 -14.90
CA ALA A 185 6.24 -20.09 -14.33
C ALA A 185 6.46 -20.69 -12.94
N SER A 186 7.68 -21.16 -12.67
CA SER A 186 8.07 -21.70 -11.36
C SER A 186 8.40 -20.59 -10.37
N ASN A 187 8.92 -19.46 -10.85
CA ASN A 187 9.21 -18.28 -10.06
C ASN A 187 8.53 -17.06 -10.67
N GLN A 188 7.96 -16.22 -9.82
CA GLN A 188 7.30 -14.99 -10.22
C GLN A 188 7.75 -13.86 -9.29
N THR A 189 7.94 -12.67 -9.82
CA THR A 189 8.21 -11.46 -9.04
C THR A 189 7.35 -10.32 -9.56
N PHE A 190 6.67 -9.64 -8.66
CA PHE A 190 5.82 -8.50 -8.97
C PHE A 190 6.35 -7.27 -8.25
N LYS A 191 6.53 -6.18 -8.99
CA LYS A 191 6.91 -4.86 -8.49
C LYS A 191 5.88 -3.84 -8.96
N LEU A 192 5.15 -3.23 -8.05
CA LEU A 192 4.19 -2.17 -8.34
C LEU A 192 4.67 -0.89 -7.67
N GLY A 193 4.86 0.16 -8.45
CA GLY A 193 5.10 1.51 -7.95
C GLY A 193 3.87 2.38 -8.16
N VAL A 194 3.44 3.10 -7.14
CA VAL A 194 2.35 4.08 -7.23
C VAL A 194 2.86 5.42 -6.73
N VAL A 195 3.02 6.36 -7.65
CA VAL A 195 3.44 7.73 -7.40
C VAL A 195 2.22 8.64 -7.35
N PHE A 196 2.16 9.50 -6.34
CA PHE A 196 1.14 10.52 -6.17
C PHE A 196 1.72 11.86 -6.62
N GLU A 197 0.97 12.62 -7.42
CA GLU A 197 1.40 13.93 -7.94
C GLU A 197 1.80 14.92 -6.82
N LYS A 198 1.14 14.81 -5.66
CA LYS A 198 1.38 15.67 -4.49
C LYS A 198 2.05 14.90 -3.36
N THR A 199 1.29 14.63 -2.31
CA THR A 199 1.74 13.86 -1.15
C THR A 199 0.86 12.62 -1.08
N ASN A 200 1.46 11.50 -0.71
CA ASN A 200 0.71 10.30 -0.38
C ASN A 200 -0.39 10.69 0.65
N PRO A 201 -1.68 10.55 0.30
CA PRO A 201 -2.78 10.99 1.16
C PRO A 201 -2.80 10.25 2.50
N PHE A 202 -2.10 9.13 2.58
CA PHE A 202 -2.02 8.25 3.74
C PHE A 202 -0.74 8.44 4.54
N LEU A 203 0.15 9.37 4.15
CA LEU A 203 1.34 9.71 4.94
C LEU A 203 1.00 10.02 6.41
N GLY A 204 -0.12 10.71 6.65
CA GLY A 204 -0.60 11.03 7.98
C GLY A 204 -1.09 9.84 8.81
N LEU A 205 -1.30 8.67 8.19
CA LEU A 205 -1.59 7.41 8.89
C LEU A 205 -0.31 6.71 9.34
N TYR A 206 0.75 6.77 8.52
CA TYR A 206 2.04 6.16 8.85
C TYR A 206 2.87 7.05 9.79
N ALA A 207 2.72 8.37 9.70
CA ALA A 207 3.49 9.36 10.46
C ALA A 207 2.63 10.14 11.47
N MET A 208 1.59 9.53 12.07
CA MET A 208 0.61 10.17 12.97
C MET A 208 1.21 11.01 14.12
N ARG A 209 2.50 10.86 14.43
CA ARG A 209 3.19 11.52 15.54
C ARG A 209 4.36 12.41 15.10
N ILE A 210 4.59 12.57 13.81
CA ILE A 210 5.69 13.37 13.27
C ILE A 210 5.09 14.65 12.66
N PRO A 211 5.50 15.85 13.12
CA PRO A 211 5.08 17.11 12.51
C PRO A 211 5.43 17.13 11.01
N LYS A 212 4.48 17.54 10.17
CA LYS A 212 4.68 17.59 8.69
C LYS A 212 5.89 18.44 8.27
N SER A 213 6.23 19.47 9.04
CA SER A 213 7.40 20.33 8.82
C SER A 213 8.74 19.62 9.06
N GLN A 214 8.74 18.51 9.81
CA GLN A 214 9.92 17.69 10.09
C GLN A 214 10.06 16.50 9.13
N LEU A 215 9.04 16.24 8.29
CA LEU A 215 9.04 15.21 7.25
C LEU A 215 9.67 15.74 5.95
N LEU A 216 10.98 16.01 6.01
CA LEU A 216 11.78 16.32 4.82
C LEU A 216 11.90 15.07 3.94
N GLU A 217 12.33 13.97 4.54
CA GLU A 217 12.40 12.64 3.95
C GLU A 217 11.56 11.67 4.80
N PHE A 218 10.75 10.85 4.15
CA PHE A 218 9.96 9.81 4.79
C PHE A 218 10.12 8.53 3.98
N ASN A 219 10.61 7.48 4.64
CA ASN A 219 10.66 6.14 4.12
C ASN A 219 10.31 5.18 5.27
N CYS A 220 9.23 4.43 5.11
CA CYS A 220 8.90 3.30 5.97
C CYS A 220 8.88 2.02 5.15
N VAL A 221 9.67 1.03 5.57
CA VAL A 221 9.68 -0.30 4.98
C VAL A 221 8.90 -1.24 5.89
N PHE A 222 7.90 -1.91 5.32
CA PHE A 222 7.12 -2.95 5.96
C PHE A 222 7.48 -4.28 5.31
N GLU A 223 7.95 -5.23 6.12
CA GLU A 223 8.17 -6.61 5.70
C GLU A 223 7.04 -7.47 6.25
N SER A 224 6.36 -8.19 5.36
CA SER A 224 5.30 -9.13 5.72
C SER A 224 5.74 -10.53 5.30
N PRO A 225 5.50 -11.56 6.14
CA PRO A 225 5.61 -12.94 5.68
C PRO A 225 4.69 -13.14 4.47
N SER A 226 5.21 -13.82 3.45
CA SER A 226 4.42 -14.24 2.29
C SER A 226 3.31 -15.19 2.73
N ALA A 227 2.19 -15.21 2.01
CA ALA A 227 1.09 -16.16 2.27
C ALA A 227 1.56 -17.63 2.15
N LEU A 228 2.63 -17.86 1.38
CA LEU A 228 3.28 -19.15 1.21
C LEU A 228 4.44 -19.29 2.22
N LYS A 229 4.28 -20.21 3.19
CA LYS A 229 5.35 -20.58 4.13
C LYS A 229 6.59 -21.03 3.33
N ASN A 230 7.73 -20.39 3.56
CA ASN A 230 9.05 -20.59 2.92
C ASN A 230 9.39 -19.72 1.69
N ILE A 231 8.57 -18.73 1.32
CA ILE A 231 8.93 -17.75 0.28
C ILE A 231 9.41 -16.44 0.92
N SER A 232 10.38 -15.78 0.27
CA SER A 232 10.95 -14.48 0.66
C SER A 232 9.89 -13.45 1.05
N LEU A 233 10.24 -12.58 2.00
CA LEU A 233 9.38 -11.54 2.56
C LEU A 233 8.77 -10.65 1.47
N SER A 234 7.46 -10.39 1.58
CA SER A 234 6.79 -9.35 0.82
C SER A 234 7.14 -8.00 1.42
N ARG A 235 7.54 -7.04 0.58
CA ARG A 235 8.05 -5.73 1.01
C ARG A 235 7.14 -4.63 0.51
N VAL A 236 6.83 -3.69 1.39
CA VAL A 236 6.16 -2.44 1.03
C VAL A 236 7.01 -1.28 1.51
N GLU A 237 7.34 -0.37 0.61
CA GLU A 237 8.03 0.87 0.94
C GLU A 237 7.07 2.03 0.76
N VAL A 238 6.87 2.79 1.84
CA VAL A 238 6.04 3.98 1.82
C VAL A 238 6.95 5.18 1.89
N TRP A 239 6.94 5.95 0.82
CA TRP A 239 7.61 7.22 0.70
C TRP A 239 6.61 8.36 0.84
N LYS A 240 7.13 9.60 0.87
CA LYS A 240 6.30 10.81 0.99
C LYS A 240 5.27 10.95 -0.12
N ASN A 241 5.62 10.56 -1.34
CA ASN A 241 4.83 10.71 -2.56
C ASN A 241 4.70 9.40 -3.35
N GLU A 242 5.16 8.28 -2.80
CA GLU A 242 5.20 7.01 -3.53
C GLU A 242 4.93 5.84 -2.59
N VAL A 243 4.35 4.77 -3.12
CA VAL A 243 4.26 3.47 -2.45
C VAL A 243 4.72 2.40 -3.41
N ASN A 244 5.74 1.66 -2.99
CA ASN A 244 6.31 0.56 -3.74
C ASN A 244 5.97 -0.77 -3.08
N PHE A 245 5.55 -1.72 -3.90
CA PHE A 245 5.20 -3.08 -3.50
C PHE A 245 6.13 -4.03 -4.22
N GLN A 246 6.70 -4.99 -3.48
CA GLN A 246 7.45 -6.09 -4.04
C GLN A 246 6.99 -7.41 -3.41
N THR A 247 6.63 -8.37 -4.26
CA THR A 247 6.21 -9.70 -3.81
C THR A 247 6.49 -10.75 -4.90
N ARG A 248 6.30 -12.02 -4.56
CA ARG A 248 6.47 -13.15 -5.48
C ARG A 248 5.18 -13.88 -5.81
N ASP A 249 4.07 -13.39 -5.26
CA ASP A 249 2.77 -14.05 -5.37
C ASP A 249 1.66 -13.02 -5.60
N ILE A 250 0.73 -13.35 -6.49
CA ILE A 250 -0.36 -12.45 -6.89
C ILE A 250 -1.32 -12.21 -5.73
N SER A 251 -1.62 -13.25 -4.92
CA SER A 251 -2.51 -13.11 -3.76
C SER A 251 -1.92 -12.17 -2.71
N SER A 252 -0.60 -12.27 -2.51
CA SER A 252 0.16 -11.37 -1.65
C SER A 252 0.15 -9.95 -2.21
N LEU A 253 0.33 -9.76 -3.53
CA LEU A 253 0.23 -8.43 -4.16
C LEU A 253 -1.14 -7.80 -3.90
N GLN A 254 -2.22 -8.54 -4.15
CA GLN A 254 -3.59 -8.08 -3.93
C GLN A 254 -3.83 -7.70 -2.47
N SER A 255 -3.35 -8.52 -1.52
CA SER A 255 -3.44 -8.25 -0.08
C SER A 255 -2.70 -6.97 0.30
N LEU A 256 -1.49 -6.75 -0.22
CA LEU A 256 -0.72 -5.53 0.04
C LEU A 256 -1.40 -4.29 -0.56
N ILE A 257 -1.91 -4.36 -1.79
CA ILE A 257 -2.68 -3.28 -2.41
C ILE A 257 -3.88 -2.94 -1.52
N ASN A 258 -4.63 -3.94 -1.06
CA ASN A 258 -5.77 -3.73 -0.17
C ASN A 258 -5.36 -3.08 1.17
N LYS A 259 -4.25 -3.53 1.75
CA LYS A 259 -3.81 -3.07 3.07
C LYS A 259 -3.19 -1.68 3.05
N TYR A 260 -2.31 -1.38 2.10
CA TYR A 260 -1.50 -0.16 2.10
C TYR A 260 -1.91 0.86 1.04
N LEU A 261 -2.50 0.43 -0.09
CA LEU A 261 -3.09 1.36 -1.05
C LEU A 261 -4.55 1.66 -0.66
N ALA A 262 -5.43 0.65 -0.61
CA ALA A 262 -6.86 0.84 -0.35
C ALA A 262 -7.22 1.16 1.11
N LEU A 263 -6.28 0.88 2.03
CA LEU A 263 -6.46 0.94 3.49
C LEU A 263 -7.67 0.14 4.01
N SER A 264 -7.99 -0.99 3.36
CA SER A 264 -9.14 -1.81 3.72
C SER A 264 -8.84 -2.87 4.80
N GLY A 265 -7.59 -3.01 5.21
CA GLY A 265 -7.09 -4.16 6.00
C GLY A 265 -6.56 -3.83 7.39
N GLY A 266 -7.15 -2.88 8.11
CA GLY A 266 -6.76 -2.62 9.50
C GLY A 266 -7.83 -2.01 10.36
#